data_AF-A0A8W8N2K3-F1
#
_entry.id   AF-A0A8W8N2K3-F1
#
_cell.length_a   1.000
_cell.length_b   1.000
_cell.length_c   1.000
_cell.angle_alpha   90.00
_cell.angle_beta   90.00
_cell.angle_gamma   90.00
#
_symmetry.space_group_name_H-M   'P 1'
#
loop_
_entity.id
_entity.type
_entity.pdbx_description
1 polymer ?
#
loop_
_entity_poly.entity_id
_entity_poly.type
_entity_poly.pdbx_seq_one_letter_code
_entity_poly.pdbx_strand_id
1 'polypeptide(L)'
;CVSAMGGCGDDLDWRMFPWRDCGDSEFCVKIIKKVGSEHNIVRDCESSLMRSTRHRLLMPNLRRHGYCLPARKNDAYKPMDTEDEKVMYCFCNDWNGCNSASKISSKVTIISIVSAIISYSVLRFI
;
A
#
# COMPACT_ATOMS: atom_id res chain seq x y z
N CYS A 1 1.69 -6.00 13.24
CA CYS A 1 2.06 -4.86 12.37
C CYS A 1 3.20 -5.14 11.40
N VAL A 2 2.90 -5.93 10.36
CA VAL A 2 3.76 -6.01 9.15
C VAL A 2 3.12 -5.13 8.06
N SER A 3 3.25 -3.81 8.15
CA SER A 3 2.76 -2.92 7.07
C SER A 3 3.67 -2.91 5.83
N ALA A 4 4.50 -3.94 5.68
CA ALA A 4 5.51 -4.07 4.64
C ALA A 4 5.10 -5.00 3.50
N MET A 5 3.89 -5.56 3.54
CA MET A 5 3.30 -6.26 2.40
C MET A 5 3.15 -5.29 1.23
N GLY A 6 3.67 -5.68 0.06
CA GLY A 6 3.82 -4.88 -1.16
C GLY A 6 2.54 -4.52 -1.89
N GLY A 7 1.49 -4.11 -1.17
CA GLY A 7 0.22 -3.67 -1.75
C GLY A 7 -0.41 -2.48 -1.04
N CYS A 8 0.40 -1.72 -0.31
CA CYS A 8 -0.06 -0.60 0.49
C CYS A 8 0.88 0.61 0.27
N GLY A 9 1.10 1.01 -0.99
CA GLY A 9 2.05 2.05 -1.41
C GLY A 9 3.45 1.52 -1.72
N ASP A 10 4.45 2.40 -1.67
CA ASP A 10 5.83 2.13 -2.14
C ASP A 10 6.47 0.86 -1.55
N ASP A 11 7.31 0.23 -2.39
CA ASP A 11 8.13 -0.93 -2.07
C ASP A 11 9.15 -0.57 -0.99
N LEU A 12 9.11 -1.31 0.12
CA LEU A 12 10.03 -1.14 1.23
C LEU A 12 10.58 -2.50 1.64
N ASP A 13 11.90 -2.57 1.88
CA ASP A 13 12.52 -3.77 2.44
C ASP A 13 12.02 -4.01 3.87
N TRP A 14 11.05 -4.92 3.98
CA TRP A 14 10.41 -5.29 5.23
C TRP A 14 11.39 -5.71 6.32
N ARG A 15 12.60 -6.17 5.97
CA ARG A 15 13.63 -6.61 6.91
C ARG A 15 14.27 -5.48 7.71
N MET A 16 14.18 -4.24 7.21
CA MET A 16 14.77 -3.06 7.88
C MET A 16 13.93 -2.55 9.06
N PHE A 17 12.74 -3.10 9.28
CA PHE A 17 11.81 -2.59 10.29
C PHE A 17 11.34 -3.72 11.19
N PRO A 18 11.48 -3.57 12.52
CA PRO A 18 11.01 -4.57 13.46
C PRO A 18 9.48 -4.67 13.40
N TRP A 19 8.98 -5.89 13.48
CA TRP A 19 7.57 -6.16 13.64
C TRP A 19 7.12 -5.81 15.07
N ARG A 20 5.88 -5.34 15.18
CA ARG A 20 5.19 -5.06 16.45
C ARG A 20 3.75 -5.53 16.33
N ASP A 21 3.17 -6.10 17.37
CA ASP A 21 1.74 -6.36 17.44
C ASP A 21 0.96 -5.08 17.78
N CYS A 22 -0.16 -4.85 17.11
CA CYS A 22 -1.06 -3.71 17.35
C CYS A 22 -2.30 -4.05 18.17
N GLY A 23 -2.47 -5.30 18.60
CA GLY A 23 -3.61 -5.73 19.40
C GLY A 23 -4.93 -5.40 18.70
N ASP A 24 -5.80 -4.65 19.40
CA ASP A 24 -7.15 -4.28 18.92
C ASP A 24 -7.18 -3.14 17.89
N SER A 25 -6.03 -2.63 17.46
CA SER A 25 -5.99 -1.58 16.44
C SER A 25 -6.53 -2.10 15.10
N GLU A 26 -7.46 -1.36 14.49
CA GLU A 26 -8.09 -1.77 13.22
C GLU A 26 -7.07 -1.83 12.07
N PHE A 27 -6.12 -0.88 12.07
CA PHE A 27 -5.11 -0.78 11.03
C PHE A 27 -3.69 -0.65 11.59
N CYS A 28 -2.77 -1.19 10.81
CA CYS A 28 -1.40 -0.79 10.72
C CYS A 28 -1.24 0.30 9.68
N VAL A 29 -0.56 1.38 10.04
CA VAL A 29 -0.47 2.55 9.18
C VAL A 29 0.98 2.79 8.80
N LYS A 30 1.24 2.80 7.48
CA LYS A 30 2.51 3.23 6.90
C LYS A 30 2.38 4.69 6.48
N ILE A 31 3.22 5.54 7.04
CA ILE A 31 3.28 6.98 6.74
C ILE A 31 4.49 7.19 5.84
N ILE A 32 4.27 7.66 4.62
CA ILE A 32 5.32 7.95 3.64
C ILE A 32 5.45 9.46 3.55
N LYS A 33 6.62 10.01 3.89
CA LYS A 33 6.93 11.44 3.77
C LYS A 33 7.95 11.65 2.67
N LYS A 34 7.58 12.44 1.67
CA LYS A 34 8.49 12.83 0.58
C LYS A 34 9.36 14.00 1.02
N VAL A 35 10.68 13.78 1.06
CA VAL A 35 11.68 14.80 1.36
C VAL A 35 12.64 14.87 0.18
N GLY A 36 12.38 15.80 -0.75
CA GLY A 36 13.12 15.89 -2.01
C GLY A 36 12.87 14.67 -2.89
N SER A 37 13.94 13.92 -3.20
CA SER A 37 13.89 12.66 -3.96
C SER A 37 13.82 11.42 -3.07
N GLU A 38 13.89 11.56 -1.74
CA GLU A 38 13.90 10.44 -0.80
C GLU A 38 12.56 10.34 -0.06
N HIS A 39 12.16 9.11 0.27
CA HIS A 39 10.95 8.82 1.02
C HIS A 39 11.33 8.39 2.44
N ASN A 40 10.94 9.19 3.44
CA ASN A 40 11.04 8.80 4.84
C ASN A 40 9.78 8.03 5.24
N ILE A 41 9.94 6.76 5.62
CA ILE A 41 8.82 5.88 5.91
C ILE A 41 8.77 5.55 7.40
N VAL A 42 7.62 5.80 8.02
CA VAL A 42 7.33 5.52 9.43
C VAL A 42 6.16 4.54 9.50
N ARG A 43 6.14 3.69 10.51
CA ARG A 43 5.12 2.66 10.72
C ARG A 43 4.66 2.67 12.15
N ASP A 44 3.35 2.62 12.37
CA ASP A 44 2.79 2.50 13.71
C ASP A 44 1.35 1.95 13.64
N CYS A 45 0.82 1.59 14.80
CA CYS A 45 -0.57 1.21 14.97
C CYS A 45 -1.48 2.43 14.83
N GLU A 46 -2.62 2.27 14.17
CA GLU A 46 -3.62 3.33 14.00
C GLU A 46 -4.05 3.92 15.36
N SER A 47 -4.29 3.09 16.36
CA SER A 47 -4.62 3.51 17.72
C SER A 47 -3.54 4.38 18.39
N SER A 48 -2.26 4.08 18.15
CA SER A 48 -1.11 4.87 18.64
C SER A 48 -1.07 6.24 17.95
N LEU A 49 -1.23 6.26 16.62
CA LEU A 49 -1.25 7.49 15.84
C LEU A 49 -2.44 8.38 16.19
N MET A 50 -3.59 7.79 16.49
CA MET A 50 -4.77 8.51 16.93
C MET A 50 -4.60 9.15 18.31
N ARG A 51 -3.72 8.61 19.16
CA ARG A 51 -3.34 9.24 20.43
C ARG A 51 -2.45 10.47 20.23
N SER A 52 -1.71 10.55 19.12
CA SER A 52 -0.90 11.72 18.77
C SER A 52 -1.74 12.79 18.07
N THR A 53 -1.87 13.98 18.67
CA THR A 53 -2.60 15.10 18.07
C THR A 53 -2.10 15.45 16.68
N ARG A 54 -0.77 15.37 16.44
CA ARG A 54 -0.18 15.64 15.13
C ARG A 54 -0.70 14.68 14.07
N HIS A 55 -0.66 13.37 14.35
CA HIS A 55 -1.08 12.38 13.36
C HIS A 55 -2.60 12.32 13.23
N ARG A 56 -3.35 12.46 14.32
CA ARG A 56 -4.81 12.46 14.32
C ARG A 56 -5.42 13.56 13.44
N LEU A 57 -4.84 14.77 13.43
CA LEU A 57 -5.34 15.88 12.62
C LEU A 57 -4.99 15.74 11.13
N LEU A 58 -3.84 15.13 10.83
CA LEU A 58 -3.37 14.92 9.46
C LEU A 58 -3.93 13.64 8.83
N MET A 59 -4.40 12.68 9.63
CA MET A 59 -4.86 11.40 9.14
C MET A 59 -6.15 11.55 8.31
N PRO A 60 -6.23 10.93 7.12
CA PRO A 60 -7.45 10.88 6.32
C PRO A 60 -8.63 10.28 7.08
N ASN A 61 -9.83 10.80 6.82
CA ASN A 61 -11.06 10.29 7.43
C ASN A 61 -11.46 8.94 6.82
N LEU A 62 -11.29 8.80 5.51
CA LEU A 62 -11.52 7.53 4.83
C LEU A 62 -10.31 6.64 5.08
N ARG A 63 -10.53 5.52 5.77
CA ARG A 63 -9.48 4.52 6.04
C ARG A 63 -9.88 3.23 5.36
N ARG A 64 -9.09 2.80 4.39
CA ARG A 64 -9.41 1.61 3.60
C ARG A 64 -8.17 0.74 3.48
N HIS A 65 -8.34 -0.53 3.82
CA HIS A 65 -7.29 -1.54 3.68
C HIS A 65 -6.72 -1.56 2.24
N GLY A 66 -5.40 -1.50 2.13
CA GLY A 66 -4.67 -1.59 0.86
C GLY A 66 -4.59 -0.28 0.07
N TYR A 67 -5.04 0.83 0.66
CA TYR A 67 -5.00 2.15 0.00
C TYR A 67 -4.15 3.14 0.78
N CYS A 68 -3.49 4.02 0.03
CA CYS A 68 -2.81 5.20 0.51
C CYS A 68 -3.60 6.45 0.16
N LEU A 69 -3.72 7.36 1.13
CA LEU A 69 -4.40 8.63 0.95
C LEU A 69 -3.49 9.77 1.44
N PRO A 70 -3.52 10.94 0.78
CA PRO A 70 -2.72 12.08 1.18
C PRO A 70 -3.19 12.62 2.53
N ALA A 71 -2.26 13.17 3.29
CA ALA A 71 -2.55 13.75 4.59
C ALA A 71 -3.53 14.92 4.43
N ARG A 72 -4.41 15.09 5.40
CA ARG A 72 -5.28 16.27 5.46
C ARG A 72 -4.43 17.50 5.71
N LYS A 73 -4.71 18.55 4.95
CA LYS A 73 -4.14 19.87 5.13
C LYS A 73 -5.21 20.81 5.67
N ASN A 74 -4.87 21.49 6.75
CA ASN A 74 -5.74 22.51 7.34
C ASN A 74 -5.01 23.85 7.30
N ASP A 75 -4.97 24.45 6.11
CA ASP A 75 -4.35 25.75 5.86
C ASP A 75 -5.44 26.83 5.79
N ALA A 76 -5.47 27.71 6.79
CA ALA A 76 -6.45 28.79 6.86
C ALA A 76 -6.33 29.79 5.70
N TYR A 77 -5.16 29.91 5.08
CA TYR A 77 -4.92 30.80 3.95
C TYR A 77 -5.31 30.16 2.61
N LYS A 78 -5.34 28.82 2.54
CA LYS A 78 -5.71 28.05 1.35
C LYS A 78 -6.77 27.01 1.69
N PRO A 79 -8.00 27.42 2.00
CA PRO A 79 -9.06 26.49 2.46
C PRO A 79 -9.49 25.48 1.39
N MET A 80 -9.25 25.78 0.11
CA MET A 80 -9.52 24.85 -1.00
C MET A 80 -8.46 23.75 -1.14
N ASP A 81 -7.29 23.94 -0.54
CA ASP A 81 -6.19 22.99 -0.56
C ASP A 81 -6.28 22.09 0.69
N THR A 82 -7.06 21.02 0.56
CA THR A 82 -7.45 20.17 1.68
C THR A 82 -6.50 19.01 1.95
N GLU A 83 -5.51 18.79 1.07
CA GLU A 83 -4.64 17.61 1.08
C GLU A 83 -3.16 17.99 0.92
N ASP A 84 -2.26 17.21 1.52
CA ASP A 84 -0.81 17.34 1.36
C ASP A 84 -0.24 16.05 0.78
N GLU A 85 -0.02 16.05 -0.53
CA GLU A 85 0.57 14.93 -1.28
C GLU A 85 2.00 14.57 -0.85
N LYS A 86 2.68 15.43 -0.08
CA LYS A 86 4.02 15.13 0.45
C LYS A 86 3.97 14.09 1.57
N VAL A 87 2.80 13.87 2.17
CA VAL A 87 2.63 12.92 3.27
C VAL A 87 1.48 11.98 2.94
N MET A 88 1.77 10.70 2.75
CA MET A 88 0.75 9.69 2.48
C MET A 88 0.54 8.80 3.70
N TYR A 89 -0.72 8.48 4.00
CA TYR A 89 -1.13 7.51 5.01
C TYR A 89 -1.69 6.29 4.31
N CYS A 90 -1.01 5.16 4.46
CA CYS A 90 -1.40 3.88 3.89
C CYS A 90 -1.93 2.97 5.00
N PHE A 91 -3.16 2.48 4.84
CA PHE A 91 -3.83 1.65 5.84
C PHE A 91 -3.79 0.20 5.40
N CYS A 92 -3.16 -0.65 6.21
CA CYS A 92 -3.08 -2.07 5.96
C CYS A 92 -3.52 -2.78 7.25
N ASN A 93 -4.23 -3.89 7.14
CA ASN A 93 -4.50 -4.76 8.29
C ASN A 93 -3.55 -5.95 8.16
N ASP A 94 -3.37 -6.74 9.21
CA ASP A 94 -2.53 -7.94 9.15
C ASP A 94 -3.19 -9.09 8.33
N TRP A 95 -4.23 -8.79 7.51
CA TRP A 95 -4.85 -9.75 6.59
C TRP A 95 -3.96 -9.98 5.37
N ASN A 96 -3.83 -11.24 4.96
CA ASN A 96 -3.00 -11.70 3.82
C ASN A 96 -3.40 -11.14 2.44
N GLY A 97 -4.37 -10.21 2.37
CA GLY A 97 -4.95 -9.66 1.15
C GLY A 97 -4.16 -8.55 0.47
N CYS A 98 -3.07 -8.07 1.07
CA CYS A 98 -2.27 -6.96 0.53
C CYS A 98 -1.15 -7.42 -0.43
N ASN A 99 -1.16 -8.66 -0.90
CA ASN A 99 -0.38 -8.99 -2.08
C ASN A 99 -1.06 -8.29 -3.25
N SER A 100 -0.42 -7.24 -3.78
CA SER A 100 -0.72 -6.77 -5.13
C SER A 100 -0.79 -8.01 -6.01
N ALA A 101 -1.98 -8.34 -6.52
CA ALA A 101 -2.07 -9.29 -7.62
C ALA A 101 -1.31 -8.61 -8.77
N SER A 102 -0.02 -8.93 -8.91
CA SER A 102 0.79 -8.49 -10.03
C SER A 102 -0.04 -8.78 -11.27
N LYS A 103 -0.43 -7.73 -12.01
CA LYS A 103 -1.18 -7.90 -13.26
C LYS A 103 -0.43 -8.97 -14.05
N ILE A 104 -1.08 -10.11 -14.29
CA ILE A 104 -0.47 -11.20 -15.05
C ILE A 104 0.05 -10.58 -16.35
N SER A 105 1.36 -10.66 -16.54
CA SER A 105 2.02 -10.06 -17.68
C SER A 105 1.40 -10.65 -18.95
N SER A 106 1.10 -9.83 -19.96
CA SER A 106 0.55 -10.27 -21.26
C SER A 106 1.40 -11.37 -21.92
N LYS A 107 2.66 -11.56 -21.47
CA LYS A 107 3.53 -12.65 -21.90
C LYS A 107 3.04 -14.04 -21.45
N VAL A 108 2.35 -14.15 -20.31
CA VAL A 108 1.79 -15.41 -19.81
C VAL A 108 0.64 -15.88 -20.70
N THR A 109 -0.21 -14.98 -21.17
CA THR A 109 -1.30 -15.29 -22.11
C THR A 109 -0.80 -15.78 -23.46
N ILE A 110 0.32 -15.23 -23.96
CA ILE A 110 0.93 -15.66 -25.22
C ILE A 110 1.46 -17.09 -25.12
N ILE A 111 2.09 -17.45 -24.00
CA ILE A 111 2.61 -18.81 -23.77
C ILE A 111 1.47 -19.85 -23.79
N SER A 112 0.34 -19.57 -23.15
CA SER A 112 -0.82 -20.47 -23.13
C SER A 112 -1.43 -20.70 -24.52
N ILE A 113 -1.48 -19.66 -25.37
CA ILE A 113 -2.01 -19.78 -26.73
C ILE A 113 -1.07 -20.62 -27.60
N VAL A 114 0.25 -20.38 -27.52
CA VAL A 114 1.23 -21.13 -28.29
C VAL A 114 1.22 -22.62 -27.89
N SER A 115 1.13 -22.94 -26.60
CA SER A 115 1.05 -24.34 -26.15
C SER A 115 -0.21 -25.05 -26.65
N ALA A 116 -1.34 -24.35 -26.74
CA ALA A 116 -2.58 -24.92 -27.26
C ALA A 116 -2.50 -25.20 -28.76
N ILE A 117 -1.89 -24.30 -29.54
CA ILE A 117 -1.70 -24.47 -30.99
C ILE A 117 -0.75 -25.63 -31.27
N ILE A 118 0.36 -25.76 -30.55
CA ILE A 118 1.31 -26.88 -30.70
C ILE A 118 0.64 -28.20 -30.33
N SER A 119 -0.14 -28.23 -29.25
CA SER A 119 -0.85 -29.45 -28.84
C SER A 119 -1.87 -29.89 -29.89
N TYR A 120 -2.61 -28.93 -30.48
CA TYR A 120 -3.55 -29.20 -31.57
C TYR A 120 -2.86 -29.70 -32.84
N SER A 121 -1.73 -29.10 -33.23
CA SER A 121 -1.00 -29.53 -34.42
C SER A 121 -0.38 -30.92 -34.28
N VAL A 122 0.13 -31.27 -33.10
CA VAL A 122 0.63 -32.63 -32.80
C VAL A 122 -0.50 -33.65 -32.82
N LEU A 123 -1.65 -33.35 -32.20
CA LEU A 123 -2.81 -34.25 -32.23
C LEU A 123 -3.35 -34.50 -33.64
N ARG A 124 -3.18 -33.53 -34.55
CA ARG A 124 -3.62 -33.65 -35.95
C ARG A 124 -2.61 -34.37 -36.84
N PHE A 125 -1.38 -34.57 -36.36
CA PHE A 125 -0.29 -35.23 -37.10
C PHE A 125 -0.12 -36.71 -36.72
N ILE A 126 -0.67 -37.11 -35.57
CA ILE A 126 -0.87 -38.52 -35.15
C ILE A 126 -2.20 -39.00 -35.74
#